data_AF-A0A1E5LCC0-F1
#
_entry.id   AF-A0A1E5LCC0-F1
#
_cell.length_a   1.000
_cell.length_b   1.000
_cell.length_c   1.000
_cell.angle_alpha   90.00
_cell.angle_beta   90.00
_cell.angle_gamma   90.00
#
_symmetry.space_group_name_H-M   'P 1'
#
loop_
_entity.id
_entity.type
_entity.pdbx_description
1 polymer ?
#
loop_
_entity_poly.entity_id
_entity_poly.type
_entity_poly.pdbx_seq_one_letter_code
_entity_poly.pdbx_strand_id
1 'polypeptide(L)' 'EDLTPHSLRHTHTSLLAEARVSLEQIMDRLGHTDDQITKNVYLNVTQEMKKEASQKFGELMRSLR' A
#
# COMPACT_ATOMS: atom_id res chain seq x y z
N GLU A 1 -3.67 18.49 2.94
CA GLU A 1 -3.49 17.82 4.24
C GLU A 1 -2.48 18.61 5.05
N ASP A 2 -2.77 18.86 6.32
CA ASP A 2 -1.80 19.46 7.23
C ASP A 2 -0.80 18.41 7.71
N LEU A 3 0.45 18.81 7.91
CA LEU A 3 1.49 17.91 8.41
C LEU A 3 1.22 17.60 9.89
N THR A 4 0.79 16.37 10.17
CA THR A 4 0.45 15.89 11.52
C THR A 4 1.11 14.55 11.81
N PRO A 5 1.24 14.14 13.08
CA PRO A 5 1.70 12.77 13.40
C PRO A 5 0.85 11.68 12.72
N HIS A 6 -0.45 11.93 12.52
CA HIS A 6 -1.35 11.01 11.83
C HIS A 6 -1.02 10.91 10.32
N SER A 7 -0.78 12.04 9.64
CA SER A 7 -0.39 12.03 8.22
C SER A 7 0.95 11.32 8.00
N LEU A 8 1.91 11.48 8.93
CA LEU A 8 3.17 10.74 8.90
C LEU A 8 2.97 9.21 9.08
N ARG A 9 2.04 8.78 9.95
CA ARG A 9 1.68 7.36 10.09
C ARG A 9 1.08 6.80 8.80
N HIS A 10 0.25 7.60 8.12
CA HIS A 10 -0.31 7.23 6.82
C HIS A 10 0.81 7.07 5.77
N THR A 11 1.70 8.05 5.61
CA THR A 11 2.86 7.95 4.70
C THR A 11 3.71 6.73 4.99
N HIS A 12 4.02 6.47 6.27
CA HIS A 12 4.80 5.29 6.68
C HIS A 12 4.10 3.98 6.31
N THR A 13 2.78 3.90 6.49
CA THR A 13 1.97 2.73 6.10
C THR A 13 1.99 2.50 4.59
N SER A 14 1.80 3.56 3.80
CA SER A 14 1.85 3.49 2.34
C SER A 14 3.20 2.99 1.84
N LEU A 15 4.31 3.52 2.36
CA LEU A 15 5.66 3.10 1.96
C LEU A 15 5.93 1.62 2.28
N LEU A 16 5.47 1.13 3.44
CA LEU A 16 5.60 -0.29 3.78
C LEU A 16 4.75 -1.19 2.88
N ALA A 17 3.54 -0.75 2.52
CA ALA A 17 2.67 -1.47 1.60
C ALA A 17 3.28 -1.55 0.19
N GLU A 18 3.85 -0.44 -0.32
CA GLU A 18 4.57 -0.41 -1.60
C GLU A 18 5.81 -1.33 -1.59
N ALA A 19 6.50 -1.39 -0.45
CA ALA A 19 7.60 -2.31 -0.20
C ALA A 19 7.15 -3.78 -0.02
N ARG A 20 5.86 -4.10 -0.21
CA ARG A 20 5.27 -5.44 -0.09
C ARG A 20 5.39 -6.07 1.30
N VAL A 21 5.50 -5.26 2.34
CA VAL A 21 5.43 -5.74 3.72
C VAL A 21 3.98 -6.15 4.03
N SER A 22 3.78 -7.27 4.73
CA SER A 22 2.42 -7.74 5.02
C SER A 22 1.68 -6.80 5.98
N LEU A 23 0.35 -6.73 5.85
CA LEU A 23 -0.49 -5.93 6.75
C LEU A 23 -0.28 -6.29 8.23
N GLU A 24 -0.10 -7.57 8.56
CA GLU A 24 0.16 -8.04 9.93
C GLU A 24 1.45 -7.43 10.50
N GLN A 25 2.54 -7.47 9.75
CA GLN A 25 3.82 -6.87 10.14
C GLN A 25 3.74 -5.34 10.26
N ILE A 26 2.94 -4.70 9.41
CA ILE A 26 2.72 -3.25 9.48
C ILE A 26 1.95 -2.90 10.76
N MET A 27 0.90 -3.65 11.08
CA MET A 27 0.09 -3.43 12.28
C MET A 27 0.90 -3.68 13.56
N ASP A 28 1.73 -4.74 13.61
CA ASP A 28 2.62 -5.02 14.73
C ASP A 28 3.60 -3.86 14.97
N ARG A 29 4.26 -3.38 13.91
CA ARG A 29 5.20 -2.26 13.97
C ARG A 29 4.56 -0.96 14.45
N LEU A 30 3.31 -0.72 14.06
CA LEU A 30 2.59 0.52 14.33
C LEU A 30 1.88 0.51 15.69
N GLY A 31 1.85 -0.63 16.38
CA GLY A 31 0.96 -0.87 17.50
C GLY A 31 -0.49 -1.00 17.02
N HIS A 32 -1.24 -1.88 17.68
CA HIS A 32 -2.67 -2.19 17.42
C HIS A 32 -3.63 -1.00 17.63
N THR A 33 -3.13 0.22 17.68
CA THR A 33 -3.82 1.45 18.10
C THR A 33 -4.80 1.98 17.06
N ASP A 34 -4.74 1.54 15.80
CA ASP A 34 -5.74 1.86 14.77
C ASP A 34 -5.61 0.88 13.58
N ASP A 35 -6.45 -0.15 13.58
CA ASP A 35 -6.43 -1.20 12.57
C ASP A 35 -7.22 -0.81 11.31
N GLN A 36 -8.31 -0.06 11.45
CA GLN A 36 -9.20 0.27 10.34
C GLN A 36 -8.58 1.27 9.36
N ILE A 37 -7.95 2.34 9.84
CA ILE A 37 -7.27 3.29 8.96
C ILE A 37 -6.09 2.59 8.26
N THR A 38 -5.25 1.89 9.04
CA THR A 38 -4.09 1.14 8.51
C THR A 38 -4.51 0.14 7.43
N LYS A 39 -5.59 -0.63 7.66
CA LYS A 39 -6.17 -1.55 6.67
C LYS A 39 -6.60 -0.83 5.41
N ASN A 40 -7.30 0.30 5.52
CA ASN A 40 -7.78 1.04 4.35
C ASN A 40 -6.62 1.56 3.50
N VAL A 41 -5.58 2.13 4.13
CA VAL A 41 -4.38 2.59 3.42
C VAL A 41 -3.70 1.43 2.68
N TYR A 42 -3.50 0.32 3.38
CA TYR A 42 -2.88 -0.87 2.82
C TYR A 42 -3.68 -1.44 1.63
N LEU A 43 -5.00 -1.54 1.78
CA LEU A 43 -5.88 -2.02 0.71
C LEU A 43 -5.82 -1.10 -0.50
N ASN A 44 -5.85 0.22 -0.31
CA ASN A 44 -5.77 1.17 -1.43
C ASN A 44 -4.47 1.01 -2.22
N VAL A 45 -3.33 0.98 -1.53
CA VAL A 45 -2.01 0.81 -2.17
C VAL A 45 -1.90 -0.53 -2.90
N THR A 46 -2.30 -1.63 -2.24
CA THR A 46 -2.20 -2.96 -2.86
C THR A 46 -3.12 -3.15 -4.07
N GLN A 47 -4.28 -2.48 -4.10
CA GLN A 47 -5.18 -2.53 -5.25
C GLN A 47 -4.59 -1.79 -6.45
N GLU A 48 -3.97 -0.63 -6.24
CA GLU A 48 -3.26 0.09 -7.31
C GLU A 48 -2.07 -0.74 -7.85
N MET A 49 -1.30 -1.39 -6.97
CA MET A 49 -0.22 -2.29 -7.38
C MET A 49 -0.72 -3.46 -8.26
N LYS A 50 -1.88 -4.05 -7.92
CA LYS A 50 -2.48 -5.13 -8.73
C LYS A 50 -2.90 -4.62 -10.11
N LYS A 51 -3.49 -3.42 -10.17
CA LYS A 51 -3.89 -2.78 -11.42
C LYS A 51 -2.67 -2.49 -12.29
N GLU A 52 -1.62 -1.93 -11.71
CA GLU A 52 -0.36 -1.66 -12.41
C GLU A 52 0.29 -2.95 -12.92
N ALA A 53 0.31 -4.02 -12.12
CA ALA A 53 0.82 -5.33 -12.54
C ALA A 53 0.03 -5.88 -13.73
N SER A 54 -1.30 -5.79 -13.70
CA SER A 54 -2.16 -6.21 -14.81
C SER A 54 -1.90 -5.39 -16.08
N GLN A 55 -1.69 -4.08 -15.94
CA GLN A 55 -1.40 -3.21 -17.08
C GLN A 55 -0.04 -3.56 -17.70
N LYS A 56 1.02 -3.66 -16.89
CA LYS A 56 2.37 -4.04 -17.35
C LYS A 56 2.37 -5.38 -18.06
N PHE A 57 1.62 -6.36 -17.54
CA PHE A 57 1.46 -7.65 -18.20
C PHE A 57 0.76 -7.50 -19.57
N GLY A 58 -0.31 -6.71 -19.65
CA GLY A 58 -0.99 -6.43 -20.92
C GLY A 58 -0.11 -5.71 -21.94
N GLU A 59 0.77 -4.80 -21.50
CA GLU A 59 1.76 -4.12 -22.35
C GLU A 59 2.80 -5.09 -22.89
N LEU A 60 3.35 -5.96 -22.03
CA LEU A 60 4.27 -7.02 -22.42
C LEU A 60 3.65 -7.95 -23.47
N MET A 61 2.40 -8.37 -23.27
CA MET A 61 1.71 -9.23 -24.24
C MET A 61 1.47 -8.55 -25.59
N ARG A 62 1.29 -7.22 -25.61
CA ARG A 62 1.17 -6.44 -26.85
C ARG A 62 2.51 -6.27 -27.56
N SER A 63 3.62 -6.12 -26.83
CA SER A 63 4.95 -5.96 -27.44
C SER A 63 5.52 -7.26 -28.03
N LEU A 64 5.01 -8.40 -27.59
CA LEU A 64 5.35 -9.72 -28.14
C LEU A 64 4.58 -10.09 -29.42
N ARG A 65 3.63 -9.24 -29.85
CA ARG A 65 2.86 -9.39 -31.10
C ARG A 65 3.51 -8.61 -32.23
#